data_AF-A0AA89PYL0-F1
#
_entry.id   AF-A0AA89PYL0-F1
#
_cell.length_a   1.000
_cell.length_b   1.000
_cell.length_c   1.000
_cell.angle_alpha   90.00
_cell.angle_beta   90.00
_cell.angle_gamma   90.00
#
_symmetry.space_group_name_H-M   'P 1'
#
loop_
_entity.id
_entity.type
_entity.pdbx_description
1 polymer ?
#
loop_
_entity_poly.entity_id
_entity_poly.type
_entity_poly.pdbx_seq_one_letter_code
_entity_poly.pdbx_strand_id
1 'polypeptide(L)'
;MRVAERVRVREIEDDEGRRLLRIIRRGTRSVVTWRRAQMVLLSAQGMPVAKIAEVTFASDDRVRDVIHNFNADGFDSLYPKCKGGRPKTFTLPERREIKKIAKSRPAEHHLPFSTWSLAKLADFLVAEGVVDDISHEGLRILLREEGVSCQRLKTWKTSRDPEYAAKKARVEHLYAIADGEIMHEEGEPEIIFCVDEFGPLNLMPHPGRQWARA
;
A
#
# COMPACT_ATOMS: atom_id res chain seq x y z
N MET A 1 41.73 42.69 16.59
CA MET A 1 40.52 42.15 15.95
C MET A 1 40.78 40.67 15.66
N ARG A 2 40.23 39.73 16.44
CA ARG A 2 40.36 38.29 16.15
C ARG A 2 39.51 38.03 14.89
N VAL A 3 40.16 37.86 13.74
CA VAL A 3 39.47 37.42 12.54
C VAL A 3 38.97 36.01 12.84
N ALA A 4 37.65 35.82 12.83
CA ALA A 4 37.06 34.49 13.01
C ALA A 4 37.67 33.54 11.98
N GLU A 5 38.13 32.38 12.45
CA GLU A 5 38.81 31.40 11.61
C GLU A 5 37.89 30.95 10.48
N ARG A 6 38.44 30.84 9.26
CA ARG A 6 37.65 30.49 8.08
C ARG A 6 37.23 29.02 8.19
N VAL A 7 35.93 28.75 8.08
CA VAL A 7 35.38 27.38 8.10
C VAL A 7 36.02 26.54 6.99
N ARG A 8 36.67 25.44 7.39
CA ARG A 8 37.32 24.47 6.51
C ARG A 8 37.03 23.05 6.97
N VAL A 9 37.10 22.12 6.03
CA VAL A 9 37.05 20.70 6.37
C VAL A 9 38.28 20.32 7.19
N ARG A 10 38.11 19.42 8.16
CA ARG A 10 39.22 18.77 8.86
C ARG A 10 40.16 18.09 7.86
N GLU A 11 41.39 17.80 8.29
CA GLU A 11 42.27 16.97 7.47
C GLU A 11 41.56 15.66 7.10
N ILE A 12 41.62 15.36 5.81
CA ILE A 12 41.05 14.14 5.22
C ILE A 12 42.18 13.18 4.92
N GLU A 13 41.99 11.92 5.28
CA GLU A 13 42.94 10.87 4.97
C GLU A 13 42.90 10.48 3.48
N ASP A 14 43.95 9.84 3.00
CA ASP A 14 44.08 9.43 1.59
C ASP A 14 42.92 8.52 1.12
N ASP A 15 42.43 7.66 2.01
CA ASP A 15 41.30 6.77 1.74
C ASP A 15 39.99 7.55 1.66
N GLU A 16 39.77 8.52 2.54
CA GLU A 16 38.62 9.45 2.52
C GLU A 16 38.63 10.27 1.22
N GLY A 17 39.79 10.81 0.83
CA GLY A 17 39.97 11.52 -0.43
C GLY A 17 39.65 10.65 -1.65
N ARG A 18 40.16 9.41 -1.69
CA ARG A 18 39.83 8.43 -2.75
C ARG A 18 38.34 8.10 -2.77
N ARG A 19 37.68 8.01 -1.61
CA ARG A 19 36.24 7.74 -1.50
C ARG A 19 35.41 8.92 -2.01
N LEU A 20 35.75 10.16 -1.68
CA LEU A 20 35.12 11.37 -2.22
C LEU A 20 35.25 11.43 -3.75
N LEU A 21 36.45 11.20 -4.27
CA LEU A 21 36.70 11.14 -5.71
C LEU A 21 35.88 10.05 -6.42
N ARG A 22 35.72 8.88 -5.78
CA ARG A 22 34.90 7.79 -6.32
C ARG A 22 33.43 8.18 -6.43
N ILE A 23 32.89 8.84 -5.39
CA ILE A 23 31.51 9.36 -5.38
C ILE A 23 31.31 10.37 -6.53
N ILE A 24 32.27 11.28 -6.71
CA ILE A 24 32.17 12.34 -7.72
C ILE A 24 32.29 11.77 -9.15
N ARG A 25 33.25 10.87 -9.39
CA ARG A 25 33.56 10.34 -10.73
C ARG A 25 32.55 9.31 -11.24
N ARG A 26 32.11 8.39 -10.38
CA ARG A 26 31.21 7.30 -10.80
C ARG A 26 29.75 7.72 -10.79
N GLY A 27 29.45 8.88 -10.21
CA GLY A 27 28.09 9.28 -9.89
C GLY A 27 27.52 8.43 -8.75
N THR A 28 26.59 9.02 -7.99
CA THR A 28 25.77 8.27 -7.05
C THR A 28 24.31 8.48 -7.42
N ARG A 29 23.42 7.56 -7.01
CA ARG A 29 21.98 7.71 -7.24
C ARG A 29 21.39 8.95 -6.56
N SER A 30 22.10 9.52 -5.59
CA SER A 30 21.71 10.71 -4.82
C SER A 30 22.48 11.96 -5.28
N VAL A 31 21.83 12.86 -6.02
CA VAL A 31 22.40 14.16 -6.41
C VAL A 31 22.86 14.95 -5.17
N VAL A 32 22.15 14.82 -4.05
CA VAL A 32 22.50 15.46 -2.77
C VAL A 32 23.86 14.96 -2.26
N THR A 33 24.09 13.65 -2.29
CA THR A 33 25.37 13.06 -1.83
C THR A 33 26.51 13.47 -2.73
N TRP A 34 26.29 13.49 -4.04
CA TRP A 34 27.29 13.94 -5.00
C TRP A 34 27.68 15.41 -4.79
N ARG A 35 26.70 16.32 -4.65
CA ARG A 35 26.96 17.75 -4.40
C ARG A 35 27.68 17.97 -3.07
N ARG A 36 27.26 17.30 -2.00
CA ARG A 36 27.92 17.42 -0.68
C ARG A 36 29.36 16.92 -0.74
N ALA A 37 29.62 15.79 -1.39
CA ALA A 37 30.97 15.26 -1.57
C ALA A 37 31.86 16.22 -2.38
N GLN A 38 31.32 16.86 -3.41
CA GLN A 38 32.02 17.88 -4.20
C GLN A 38 32.42 19.08 -3.34
N MET A 39 31.51 19.60 -2.49
CA MET A 39 31.79 20.71 -1.58
C MET A 39 32.92 20.37 -0.59
N VAL A 40 32.88 19.17 0.00
CA VAL A 40 33.91 18.70 0.94
C VAL A 40 35.26 18.57 0.25
N LEU A 41 35.31 17.97 -0.94
CA LEU A 41 36.56 17.80 -1.68
C LEU A 41 37.19 19.14 -2.08
N LEU A 42 36.39 20.10 -2.54
CA LEU A 42 36.88 21.44 -2.88
C LEU A 42 37.39 22.19 -1.64
N SER A 43 36.73 22.02 -0.50
CA SER A 43 37.21 22.58 0.78
C SER A 43 38.53 21.96 1.20
N ALA A 44 38.70 20.64 1.05
CA ALA A 44 39.96 19.94 1.35
C ALA A 44 41.11 20.41 0.45
N GLN A 45 40.82 20.82 -0.78
CA GLN A 45 41.79 21.43 -1.71
C GLN A 45 42.11 22.90 -1.37
N GLY A 46 41.59 23.44 -0.26
CA GLY A 46 41.87 24.79 0.21
C GLY A 46 41.02 25.88 -0.44
N MET A 47 40.02 25.52 -1.25
CA MET A 47 39.14 26.50 -1.89
C MET A 47 38.29 27.25 -0.84
N PRO A 48 38.16 28.59 -0.92
CA PRO A 48 37.34 29.35 0.02
C PRO A 48 35.85 29.09 -0.22
N VAL A 49 35.05 29.12 0.87
CA VAL A 49 33.59 28.86 0.87
C VAL A 49 32.86 29.62 -0.24
N ALA A 50 33.13 30.91 -0.42
CA ALA A 50 32.50 31.73 -1.46
C ALA A 50 32.74 31.18 -2.87
N LYS A 51 33.96 30.69 -3.15
CA LYS A 51 34.27 30.11 -4.45
C LYS A 51 33.64 28.72 -4.62
N ILE A 52 33.56 27.94 -3.54
CA ILE A 52 32.86 26.65 -3.56
C ILE A 52 31.37 26.87 -3.85
N ALA A 53 30.75 27.87 -3.24
CA ALA A 53 29.35 28.24 -3.44
C ALA A 53 29.07 28.57 -4.92
N GLU A 54 29.93 29.38 -5.55
CA GLU A 54 29.87 29.67 -7.00
C GLU A 54 29.98 28.41 -7.87
N VAL A 55 30.98 27.56 -7.62
CA VAL A 55 31.25 26.36 -8.44
C VAL A 55 30.16 25.30 -8.27
N THR A 56 29.58 25.18 -7.08
CA THR A 56 28.56 24.17 -6.75
C THR A 56 27.13 24.67 -6.90
N PHE A 57 26.95 25.92 -7.32
CA PHE A 57 25.65 26.61 -7.44
C PHE A 57 24.80 26.48 -6.16
N ALA A 58 25.42 26.74 -5.02
CA ALA A 58 24.80 26.71 -3.69
C ALA A 58 25.04 28.02 -2.94
N SER A 59 24.36 28.23 -1.81
CA SER A 59 24.65 29.37 -0.93
C SER A 59 25.88 29.11 -0.06
N ASP A 60 26.57 30.18 0.35
CA ASP A 60 27.69 30.08 1.30
C ASP A 60 27.30 29.35 2.59
N ASP A 61 26.12 29.65 3.14
CA ASP A 61 25.63 29.02 4.38
C ASP A 61 25.46 27.51 4.19
N ARG A 62 24.95 27.10 3.03
CA ARG A 62 24.82 25.68 2.71
C ARG A 62 26.16 24.98 2.65
N VAL A 63 27.19 25.62 2.11
CA VAL A 63 28.55 25.08 2.06
C VAL A 63 29.14 24.99 3.47
N ARG A 64 28.98 26.04 4.30
CA ARG A 64 29.40 26.01 5.72
C ARG A 64 28.73 24.86 6.47
N ASP A 65 27.43 24.68 6.31
CA ASP A 65 26.68 23.58 6.93
C ASP A 65 27.23 22.22 6.50
N VAL A 66 27.53 22.02 5.22
CA VAL A 66 28.11 20.76 4.74
C VAL A 66 29.47 20.51 5.39
N ILE A 67 30.33 21.52 5.46
CA ILE A 67 31.65 21.39 6.06
C ILE A 67 31.53 21.08 7.56
N HIS A 68 30.68 21.81 8.30
CA HIS A 68 30.45 21.55 9.72
C HIS A 68 29.89 20.16 9.96
N ASN A 69 28.88 19.74 9.19
CA ASN A 69 28.30 18.40 9.31
C ASN A 69 29.32 17.31 8.96
N PHE A 70 30.20 17.52 7.98
CA PHE A 70 31.24 16.54 7.65
C PHE A 70 32.32 16.47 8.72
N ASN A 71 32.70 17.60 9.32
CA ASN A 71 33.66 17.61 10.43
C ASN A 71 33.10 16.89 11.67
N ALA A 72 31.79 16.94 11.90
CA ALA A 72 31.13 16.27 13.02
C ALA A 72 30.79 14.79 12.75
N ASP A 73 30.11 14.49 11.63
CA ASP A 73 29.52 13.18 11.33
C ASP A 73 30.27 12.41 10.22
N GLY A 74 31.34 12.97 9.63
CA GLY A 74 32.10 12.35 8.53
C GLY A 74 31.23 12.07 7.30
N PHE A 75 31.44 10.90 6.68
CA PHE A 75 30.70 10.49 5.48
C PHE A 75 29.19 10.36 5.69
N ASP A 76 28.72 10.11 6.92
CA ASP A 76 27.29 9.97 7.20
C ASP A 76 26.52 11.27 6.93
N SER A 77 27.19 12.42 7.09
CA SER A 77 26.66 13.74 6.73
C SER A 77 26.35 13.89 5.23
N LEU A 78 27.03 13.12 4.37
CA LEU A 78 26.88 13.23 2.92
C LEU A 78 25.58 12.58 2.43
N TYR A 79 25.01 11.66 3.21
CA TYR A 79 23.80 10.96 2.81
C TYR A 79 22.54 11.77 3.20
N PRO A 80 21.48 11.77 2.36
CA PRO A 80 20.21 12.37 2.72
C PRO A 80 19.63 11.68 3.95
N LYS A 81 19.43 12.42 5.04
CA LYS A 81 18.64 11.96 6.18
C LYS A 81 17.16 12.11 5.82
N CYS A 82 16.63 11.16 5.04
CA CYS A 82 15.21 11.10 4.72
C CYS A 82 14.44 10.73 5.99
N LYS A 83 13.82 11.71 6.66
CA LYS A 83 13.08 11.49 7.91
C LYS A 83 11.73 10.76 7.75
N GLY A 84 11.51 10.08 6.62
CA GLY A 84 10.20 9.55 6.26
C GLY A 84 9.18 10.66 6.01
N GLY A 85 8.04 10.29 5.44
CA GLY A 85 6.87 11.17 5.34
C GLY A 85 6.06 11.17 6.64
N ARG A 86 4.90 11.84 6.61
CA ARG A 86 3.91 11.73 7.68
C ARG A 86 3.65 10.24 7.99
N PRO A 87 3.68 9.81 9.26
CA PRO A 87 3.35 8.43 9.61
C PRO A 87 1.96 8.08 9.07
N LYS A 88 1.79 6.81 8.65
CA LYS A 88 0.51 6.32 8.14
C LYS A 88 -0.55 6.47 9.24
N THR A 89 -1.69 7.08 8.90
CA THR A 89 -2.78 7.32 9.86
C THR A 89 -3.43 6.02 10.33
N PHE A 90 -3.57 5.03 9.45
CA PHE A 90 -4.27 3.77 9.76
C PHE A 90 -3.30 2.62 10.02
N THR A 91 -3.53 1.92 11.12
CA THR A 91 -2.75 0.74 11.52
C THR A 91 -3.05 -0.47 10.62
N LEU A 92 -2.19 -1.49 10.67
CA LEU A 92 -2.40 -2.73 9.88
C LEU A 92 -3.71 -3.47 10.26
N PRO A 93 -4.09 -3.59 11.54
CA PRO A 93 -5.39 -4.15 11.92
C PRO A 93 -6.57 -3.39 11.31
N GLU A 94 -6.59 -2.05 11.42
CA GLU A 94 -7.64 -1.20 10.85
C GLU A 94 -7.75 -1.41 9.34
N ARG A 95 -6.63 -1.40 8.62
CA ARG A 95 -6.62 -1.64 7.16
C ARG A 95 -7.24 -2.99 6.79
N ARG A 96 -6.97 -4.03 7.57
CA ARG A 96 -7.55 -5.37 7.33
C ARG A 96 -9.05 -5.37 7.58
N GLU A 97 -9.52 -4.71 8.64
CA GLU A 97 -10.93 -4.66 8.96
C GLU A 97 -11.70 -3.81 7.93
N ILE A 98 -11.17 -2.66 7.54
CA ILE A 98 -11.70 -1.82 6.45
C ILE A 98 -11.84 -2.65 5.17
N LYS A 99 -10.80 -3.42 4.82
CA LYS A 99 -10.81 -4.28 3.63
C LYS A 99 -11.86 -5.39 3.73
N LYS A 100 -12.02 -5.99 4.90
CA LYS A 100 -13.00 -7.05 5.16
C LYS A 100 -14.42 -6.51 5.02
N ILE A 101 -14.72 -5.40 5.68
CA ILE A 101 -16.04 -4.74 5.61
C ILE A 101 -16.34 -4.28 4.18
N ALA A 102 -15.37 -3.68 3.49
CA ALA A 102 -15.57 -3.26 2.10
C ALA A 102 -16.00 -4.40 1.17
N LYS A 103 -15.47 -5.62 1.39
CA LYS A 103 -15.79 -6.81 0.59
C LYS A 103 -17.11 -7.50 0.99
N SER A 104 -17.56 -7.32 2.21
CA SER A 104 -18.85 -7.85 2.70
C SER A 104 -20.03 -7.10 2.09
N ARG A 105 -21.22 -7.70 2.09
CA ARG A 105 -22.43 -7.01 1.63
C ARG A 105 -23.01 -6.18 2.78
N PRO A 106 -23.53 -4.96 2.54
CA PRO A 106 -24.18 -4.19 3.61
C PRO A 106 -25.37 -4.94 4.25
N ALA A 107 -26.03 -5.82 3.50
CA ALA A 107 -27.09 -6.69 4.04
C ALA A 107 -26.59 -7.68 5.12
N GLU A 108 -25.32 -8.09 5.09
CA GLU A 108 -24.70 -8.92 6.14
C GLU A 108 -24.54 -8.12 7.44
N HIS A 109 -24.56 -6.79 7.35
CA HIS A 109 -24.54 -5.85 8.49
C HIS A 109 -25.92 -5.27 8.80
N HIS A 110 -26.99 -5.94 8.33
CA HIS A 110 -28.39 -5.52 8.53
C HIS A 110 -28.74 -4.12 7.98
N LEU A 111 -27.99 -3.63 6.97
CA LEU A 111 -28.23 -2.32 6.38
C LEU A 111 -29.22 -2.39 5.20
N PRO A 112 -30.08 -1.37 5.00
CA PRO A 112 -31.17 -1.39 4.01
C PRO A 112 -30.69 -1.05 2.59
N PHE A 113 -29.47 -1.41 2.21
CA PHE A 113 -28.92 -1.19 0.87
C PHE A 113 -28.00 -2.32 0.43
N SER A 114 -27.80 -2.45 -0.88
CA SER A 114 -27.12 -3.61 -1.49
C SER A 114 -25.64 -3.40 -1.76
N THR A 115 -25.14 -2.15 -1.79
CA THR A 115 -23.77 -1.83 -2.21
C THR A 115 -23.16 -0.71 -1.38
N TRP A 116 -21.86 -0.81 -1.12
CA TRP A 116 -21.07 0.23 -0.46
C TRP A 116 -20.73 1.36 -1.43
N SER A 117 -21.23 2.57 -1.16
CA SER A 117 -20.58 3.79 -1.63
C SER A 117 -19.44 4.17 -0.68
N LEU A 118 -18.49 4.98 -1.12
CA LEU A 118 -17.41 5.46 -0.25
C LEU A 118 -17.94 6.20 0.98
N ALA A 119 -19.00 7.00 0.82
CA ALA A 119 -19.64 7.71 1.93
C ALA A 119 -20.25 6.73 2.94
N LYS A 120 -21.12 5.81 2.48
CA LYS A 120 -21.77 4.82 3.36
C LYS A 120 -20.76 3.92 4.07
N LEU A 121 -19.67 3.58 3.39
CA LEU A 121 -18.61 2.78 3.99
C LEU A 121 -17.84 3.58 5.04
N ALA A 122 -17.50 4.85 4.77
CA ALA A 122 -16.84 5.71 5.76
C ALA A 122 -17.72 5.91 7.00
N ASP A 123 -19.00 6.25 6.81
CA ASP A 123 -19.96 6.43 7.90
C ASP A 123 -20.08 5.17 8.76
N PHE A 124 -20.17 3.99 8.12
CA PHE A 124 -20.26 2.71 8.82
C PHE A 124 -18.98 2.36 9.58
N LEU A 125 -17.81 2.61 8.99
CA LEU A 125 -16.51 2.35 9.65
C LEU A 125 -16.31 3.21 10.90
N VAL A 126 -16.79 4.45 10.87
CA VAL A 126 -16.77 5.33 12.04
C VAL A 126 -17.80 4.88 13.08
N ALA A 127 -19.02 4.54 12.65
CA ALA A 127 -20.09 4.09 13.55
C ALA A 127 -19.75 2.78 14.29
N GLU A 128 -19.08 1.83 13.63
CA GLU A 128 -18.60 0.58 14.23
C GLU A 128 -17.31 0.76 15.05
N GLY A 129 -16.74 1.97 15.11
CA GLY A 129 -15.50 2.26 15.85
C GLY A 129 -14.25 1.61 15.25
N VAL A 130 -14.28 1.28 13.95
CA VAL A 130 -13.11 0.73 13.23
C VAL A 130 -12.05 1.81 13.03
N VAL A 131 -12.49 3.06 12.83
CA VAL A 131 -11.62 4.23 12.70
C VAL A 131 -12.28 5.44 13.36
N ASP A 132 -11.48 6.37 13.90
CA ASP A 132 -12.00 7.60 14.50
C ASP A 132 -12.57 8.56 13.44
N ASP A 133 -11.85 8.72 12.32
CA ASP A 133 -12.26 9.52 11.17
C ASP A 133 -11.56 9.03 9.89
N ILE A 134 -12.25 9.09 8.76
CA ILE A 134 -11.66 8.81 7.46
C ILE A 134 -12.32 9.61 6.34
N SER A 135 -11.52 10.35 5.58
CA SER A 135 -12.01 11.03 4.39
C SER A 135 -12.32 10.04 3.26
N HIS A 136 -13.31 10.35 2.42
CA HIS A 136 -13.67 9.49 1.27
C HIS A 136 -12.49 9.23 0.32
N GLU A 137 -11.64 10.24 0.12
CA GLU A 137 -10.44 10.11 -0.71
C GLU A 137 -9.38 9.23 -0.03
N GLY A 138 -9.19 9.38 1.28
CA GLY A 138 -8.32 8.51 2.08
C GLY A 138 -8.76 7.05 2.01
N LEU A 139 -10.06 6.79 2.16
CA LEU A 139 -10.65 5.46 2.02
C LEU A 139 -10.45 4.89 0.60
N ARG A 140 -10.65 5.71 -0.44
CA ARG A 140 -10.44 5.29 -1.84
C ARG A 140 -9.00 4.89 -2.11
N ILE A 141 -8.02 5.69 -1.65
CA ILE A 141 -6.59 5.39 -1.80
C ILE A 141 -6.25 4.12 -1.01
N LEU A 142 -6.71 4.01 0.23
CA LEU A 142 -6.47 2.84 1.09
C LEU A 142 -6.98 1.56 0.43
N LEU A 143 -8.21 1.55 -0.08
CA LEU A 143 -8.77 0.37 -0.76
C LEU A 143 -7.97 0.01 -2.01
N ARG A 144 -7.48 1.00 -2.78
CA ARG A 144 -6.60 0.75 -3.93
C ARG A 144 -5.25 0.15 -3.52
N GLU A 145 -4.61 0.70 -2.48
CA GLU A 145 -3.36 0.15 -1.92
C GLU A 145 -3.55 -1.31 -1.45
N GLU A 146 -4.73 -1.63 -0.92
CA GLU A 146 -5.11 -2.98 -0.50
C GLU A 146 -5.51 -3.91 -1.65
N GLY A 147 -5.46 -3.43 -2.90
CA GLY A 147 -5.84 -4.20 -4.09
C GLY A 147 -7.34 -4.49 -4.16
N VAL A 148 -8.18 -3.54 -3.71
CA VAL A 148 -9.63 -3.63 -3.76
C VAL A 148 -10.19 -2.51 -4.63
N SER A 149 -11.06 -2.87 -5.57
CA SER A 149 -11.70 -1.92 -6.48
C SER A 149 -13.20 -2.19 -6.60
N CYS A 150 -13.98 -1.14 -6.82
CA CYS A 150 -15.41 -1.27 -7.12
C CYS A 150 -15.58 -1.74 -8.56
N GLN A 151 -16.06 -2.97 -8.73
CA GLN A 151 -16.18 -3.63 -10.02
C GLN A 151 -17.65 -3.88 -10.35
N ARG A 152 -17.99 -3.81 -11.64
CA ARG A 152 -19.28 -4.31 -12.13
C ARG A 152 -19.14 -5.82 -12.30
N LEU A 153 -19.66 -6.56 -11.32
CA LEU A 153 -19.59 -8.02 -11.31
C LEU A 153 -20.95 -8.60 -11.64
N LYS A 154 -20.91 -9.78 -12.26
CA LYS A 154 -22.08 -10.57 -12.60
C LYS A 154 -22.26 -11.61 -11.48
N THR A 155 -23.38 -11.56 -10.78
CA THR A 155 -23.67 -12.49 -9.67
C THR A 155 -24.71 -13.51 -10.10
N TRP A 156 -24.51 -14.76 -9.69
CA TRP A 156 -25.51 -15.81 -9.83
C TRP A 156 -26.68 -15.59 -8.87
N LYS A 157 -27.82 -16.21 -9.17
CA LYS A 157 -28.96 -16.24 -8.26
C LYS A 157 -28.51 -16.87 -6.93
N THR A 158 -28.83 -16.19 -5.84
CA THR A 158 -28.62 -16.70 -4.48
C THR A 158 -29.99 -16.92 -3.86
N SER A 159 -30.20 -18.08 -3.24
CA SER A 159 -31.46 -18.37 -2.54
C SER A 159 -31.52 -17.57 -1.24
N ARG A 160 -32.73 -17.12 -0.87
CA ARG A 160 -33.00 -16.50 0.44
C ARG A 160 -33.45 -17.51 1.49
N ASP A 161 -33.49 -18.79 1.13
CA ASP A 161 -33.91 -19.87 2.03
C ASP A 161 -32.86 -20.07 3.15
N PRO A 162 -33.24 -19.95 4.43
CA PRO A 162 -32.35 -20.23 5.56
C PRO A 162 -31.74 -21.64 5.51
N GLU A 163 -32.45 -22.61 4.92
CA GLU A 163 -32.01 -24.00 4.80
C GLU A 163 -31.30 -24.28 3.46
N TYR A 164 -30.96 -23.25 2.68
CA TYR A 164 -30.39 -23.42 1.35
C TYR A 164 -29.15 -24.31 1.34
N ALA A 165 -28.24 -24.13 2.31
CA ALA A 165 -27.03 -24.95 2.39
C ALA A 165 -27.34 -26.44 2.59
N ALA A 166 -28.27 -26.76 3.48
CA ALA A 166 -28.68 -28.13 3.77
C ALA A 166 -29.40 -28.76 2.57
N LYS A 167 -30.35 -28.04 1.95
CA LYS A 167 -31.08 -28.50 0.76
C LYS A 167 -30.15 -28.68 -0.43
N LYS A 168 -29.26 -27.72 -0.67
CA LYS A 168 -28.25 -27.80 -1.73
C LYS A 168 -27.35 -29.02 -1.53
N ALA A 169 -26.84 -29.25 -0.32
CA ALA A 169 -26.00 -30.40 -0.02
C ALA A 169 -26.74 -31.72 -0.25
N ARG A 170 -28.03 -31.80 0.13
CA ARG A 170 -28.85 -32.99 -0.15
C ARG A 170 -29.03 -33.22 -1.65
N VAL A 171 -29.27 -32.17 -2.43
CA VAL A 171 -29.38 -32.27 -3.88
C VAL A 171 -28.05 -32.70 -4.51
N GLU A 172 -26.92 -32.08 -4.13
CA GLU A 172 -25.58 -32.46 -4.60
C GLU A 172 -25.25 -33.92 -4.26
N HIS A 173 -25.61 -34.39 -3.06
CA HIS A 173 -25.45 -35.79 -2.64
C HIS A 173 -26.26 -36.76 -3.53
N LEU A 174 -27.52 -36.43 -3.82
CA LEU A 174 -28.34 -37.22 -4.72
C LEU A 174 -27.73 -37.27 -6.13
N TYR A 175 -27.24 -36.15 -6.66
CA TYR A 175 -26.54 -36.16 -7.96
C TYR A 175 -25.29 -37.05 -7.94
N ALA A 176 -24.49 -37.01 -6.87
CA ALA A 176 -23.30 -37.86 -6.75
C ALA A 176 -23.64 -39.36 -6.72
N ILE A 177 -24.79 -39.75 -6.13
CA ILE A 177 -25.32 -41.12 -6.23
C ILE A 177 -25.73 -41.43 -7.67
N ALA A 178 -26.48 -40.53 -8.33
CA ALA A 178 -26.96 -40.73 -9.70
C ALA A 178 -25.82 -40.85 -10.71
N ASP A 179 -24.74 -40.08 -10.52
CA ASP A 179 -23.54 -40.09 -11.35
C ASP A 179 -22.58 -41.25 -11.00
N GLY A 180 -22.89 -42.02 -9.95
CA GLY A 180 -22.11 -43.18 -9.51
C GLY A 180 -20.79 -42.82 -8.81
N GLU A 181 -20.62 -41.56 -8.40
CA GLU A 181 -19.46 -41.11 -7.62
C GLU A 181 -19.48 -41.65 -6.18
N ILE A 182 -20.68 -41.90 -5.65
CA ILE A 182 -20.90 -42.40 -4.29
C ILE A 182 -21.87 -43.59 -4.36
N MET A 183 -21.56 -44.66 -3.60
CA MET A 183 -22.47 -45.79 -3.41
C MET A 183 -23.61 -45.36 -2.49
N HIS A 184 -24.86 -45.61 -2.88
CA HIS A 184 -26.01 -45.36 -2.03
C HIS A 184 -25.96 -46.22 -0.76
N GLU A 185 -26.26 -45.62 0.39
CA GLU A 185 -26.35 -46.34 1.67
C GLU A 185 -27.77 -46.92 1.90
N GLU A 186 -27.92 -47.75 2.92
CA GLU A 186 -29.19 -48.37 3.28
C GLU A 186 -30.23 -47.30 3.66
N GLY A 187 -31.31 -47.17 2.87
CA GLY A 187 -32.34 -46.13 3.04
C GLY A 187 -32.23 -44.95 2.07
N GLU A 188 -31.22 -44.92 1.20
CA GLU A 188 -31.07 -43.93 0.13
C GLU A 188 -31.69 -44.40 -1.20
N PRO A 189 -32.11 -43.47 -2.07
CA PRO A 189 -32.71 -43.84 -3.34
C PRO A 189 -31.66 -44.41 -4.31
N GLU A 190 -31.95 -45.59 -4.87
CA GLU A 190 -31.14 -46.22 -5.92
C GLU A 190 -31.36 -45.58 -7.30
N ILE A 191 -32.55 -45.03 -7.54
CA ILE A 191 -32.94 -44.37 -8.79
C ILE A 191 -33.45 -42.96 -8.46
N ILE A 192 -32.93 -41.96 -9.19
CA ILE A 192 -33.22 -40.55 -8.95
C ILE A 192 -33.86 -39.94 -10.19
N PHE A 193 -35.07 -39.40 -10.04
CA PHE A 193 -35.78 -38.66 -11.08
C PHE A 193 -35.75 -37.16 -10.74
N CYS A 194 -35.15 -36.36 -11.61
CA CYS A 194 -35.20 -34.90 -11.52
C CYS A 194 -36.30 -34.37 -12.44
N VAL A 195 -37.38 -33.86 -11.85
CA VAL A 195 -38.45 -33.16 -12.58
C VAL A 195 -38.35 -31.69 -12.24
N ASP A 196 -38.08 -30.86 -13.24
CA ASP A 196 -38.05 -29.41 -13.11
C ASP A 196 -39.00 -28.81 -14.16
N GLU A 197 -39.97 -28.02 -13.72
CA GLU A 197 -40.84 -27.25 -14.60
C GLU A 197 -40.17 -25.92 -14.91
N PHE A 198 -39.07 -25.96 -15.67
CA PHE A 198 -38.42 -24.73 -16.09
C PHE A 198 -37.92 -24.77 -17.56
N GLY A 199 -38.76 -24.25 -18.47
CA GLY A 199 -38.38 -23.89 -19.86
C GLY A 199 -37.34 -22.76 -19.90
N PRO A 200 -36.69 -22.43 -21.03
CA PRO A 200 -35.29 -21.96 -21.07
C PRO A 200 -35.03 -20.63 -20.32
N LEU A 201 -34.92 -20.69 -18.99
CA LEU A 201 -34.22 -19.69 -18.20
C LEU A 201 -32.74 -20.00 -18.36
N ASN A 202 -32.11 -19.24 -19.26
CA ASN A 202 -30.67 -19.10 -19.17
C ASN A 202 -30.33 -18.70 -17.73
N LEU A 203 -29.36 -19.38 -17.11
CA LEU A 203 -28.71 -18.94 -15.88
C LEU A 203 -28.06 -17.59 -16.19
N MET A 204 -28.86 -16.53 -16.16
CA MET A 204 -28.44 -15.19 -16.52
C MET A 204 -27.80 -14.59 -15.29
N PRO A 205 -26.49 -14.27 -15.35
CA PRO A 205 -25.87 -13.56 -14.25
C PRO A 205 -26.53 -12.18 -14.14
N HIS A 206 -26.95 -11.81 -12.94
CA HIS A 206 -27.49 -10.48 -12.70
C HIS A 206 -26.35 -9.47 -12.57
N PRO A 207 -26.40 -8.33 -13.28
CA PRO A 207 -25.39 -7.30 -13.14
C PRO A 207 -25.49 -6.65 -11.75
N GLY A 208 -24.37 -6.58 -11.05
CA GLY A 208 -24.23 -5.92 -9.76
C GLY A 208 -22.95 -5.09 -9.70
N ARG A 209 -22.78 -4.38 -8.58
CA ARG A 209 -21.53 -3.70 -8.26
C ARG A 209 -21.11 -4.10 -6.86
N GLN A 210 -19.85 -4.48 -6.68
CA GLN A 210 -19.30 -4.74 -5.36
C GLN A 210 -17.80 -4.43 -5.35
N TRP A 211 -17.26 -4.23 -4.16
CA TRP A 211 -15.82 -4.10 -3.98
C TRP A 211 -15.20 -5.50 -3.99
N ALA A 212 -14.31 -5.73 -4.93
CA ALA A 212 -13.65 -7.01 -5.13
C ALA A 212 -12.15 -6.82 -5.33
N ARG A 213 -11.41 -7.94 -5.32
CA ARG A 213 -9.97 -7.91 -5.60
C ARG A 213 -9.74 -7.31 -7.00
N ALA A 214 -8.91 -6.27 -7.06
CA ALA A 214 -8.47 -5.63 -8.29
C ALA A 214 -7.59 -6.58 -9.12
#